data_AF-A0A1M6P9T6-F1
#
_entry.id   AF-A0A1M6P9T6-F1
#
_cell.length_a   1.000
_cell.length_b   1.000
_cell.length_c   1.000
_cell.angle_alpha   90.00
_cell.angle_beta   90.00
_cell.angle_gamma   90.00
#
_symmetry.space_group_name_H-M   'P 1'
#
loop_
_entity.id
_entity.type
_entity.pdbx_description
1 polymer ?
#
loop_
_entity_poly.entity_id
_entity_poly.type
_entity_poly.pdbx_seq_one_letter_code
_entity_poly.pdbx_strand_id
1 'polypeptide(L)'
;MKYCQKCGNESADDVNFCGSCGNKLGEPRSEVQASIPQPTFNQPPQANKQSDKKKGCIGCLAIIVFFIIIVAIFGSCSNKNSTPPAEPAVTQEKTEKDKEKAIADANKAVIDMLGTFYKKTDEVEKTEWYTQWQGSYPAETAVYWYVGLNSDDIINQRVKIVHFSSDIDWVFWDKIIFSTTEKKWDYDIGSFAGQSGGGKSTQIVMGGKYETVDLPIKKVIQGVEIVTNGSNPIIRLQGKEHHYDIKLSSKDIDNLKNAIAFSKNAEIIGNRIIRAK
;
A
#
# COMPACT_ATOMS: atom_id res chain seq x y z
N MET A 1 -23.09 -48.16 -3.41
CA MET A 1 -22.58 -46.92 -2.80
C MET A 1 -21.14 -46.76 -3.22
N LYS A 2 -20.70 -45.54 -3.55
CA LYS A 2 -19.32 -45.23 -3.94
C LYS A 2 -18.73 -44.14 -3.04
N TYR A 3 -17.44 -44.26 -2.77
CA TYR A 3 -16.70 -43.30 -1.95
C TYR A 3 -15.94 -42.32 -2.83
N CYS A 4 -15.98 -41.05 -2.45
CA CYS A 4 -15.22 -40.00 -3.12
C CYS A 4 -13.72 -40.18 -2.88
N GLN A 5 -12.95 -40.38 -3.94
CA GLN A 5 -11.49 -40.54 -3.87
C GLN A 5 -10.76 -39.27 -3.37
N LYS A 6 -11.44 -38.11 -3.35
CA LYS A 6 -10.85 -36.83 -2.92
C LYS A 6 -11.09 -36.50 -1.45
N CYS A 7 -12.26 -36.84 -0.90
CA CYS A 7 -12.63 -36.47 0.47
C CYS A 7 -13.15 -37.62 1.34
N GLY A 8 -13.27 -38.83 0.79
CA GLY A 8 -13.73 -40.01 1.51
C GLY A 8 -15.24 -40.09 1.76
N ASN A 9 -16.02 -39.08 1.38
CA ASN A 9 -17.46 -39.07 1.64
C ASN A 9 -18.20 -40.13 0.81
N GLU A 10 -19.18 -40.77 1.43
CA GLU A 10 -20.04 -41.75 0.78
C GLU A 10 -21.07 -41.07 -0.14
N SER A 11 -21.41 -41.71 -1.24
CA SER A 11 -22.39 -41.21 -2.21
C SER A 11 -23.11 -42.37 -2.88
N ALA A 12 -24.35 -42.13 -3.30
CA ALA A 12 -25.11 -43.10 -4.09
C ALA A 12 -24.41 -43.41 -5.43
N ASP A 13 -24.63 -44.60 -6.00
CA ASP A 13 -23.87 -45.04 -7.18
C ASP A 13 -24.22 -44.23 -8.44
N ASP A 14 -25.43 -43.69 -8.50
CA ASP A 14 -26.03 -42.94 -9.61
C ASP A 14 -25.64 -41.46 -9.65
N VAL A 15 -24.97 -40.93 -8.62
CA VAL A 15 -24.58 -39.51 -8.59
C VAL A 15 -23.24 -39.26 -9.29
N ASN A 16 -23.22 -38.29 -10.22
CA ASN A 16 -22.00 -37.99 -10.99
C ASN A 16 -21.00 -37.09 -10.25
N PHE A 17 -21.41 -36.48 -9.13
CA PHE A 17 -20.58 -35.55 -8.36
C PHE A 17 -20.78 -35.79 -6.85
N CYS A 18 -19.72 -35.59 -6.08
CA CYS A 18 -19.73 -35.71 -4.62
C CYS A 18 -20.45 -34.51 -4.00
N GLY A 19 -21.56 -34.76 -3.29
CA GLY A 19 -22.35 -33.72 -2.63
C GLY A 19 -21.59 -32.94 -1.54
N SER A 20 -20.51 -33.48 -0.98
CA SER A 20 -19.74 -32.82 0.08
C SER A 20 -18.56 -31.98 -0.42
N CYS A 21 -17.96 -32.30 -1.57
CA CYS A 21 -16.76 -31.60 -2.05
C CYS A 21 -16.79 -31.20 -3.53
N GLY A 22 -17.87 -31.52 -4.24
CA GLY A 22 -18.07 -31.18 -5.66
C GLY A 22 -17.25 -31.99 -6.66
N ASN A 23 -16.42 -32.94 -6.21
CA ASN A 23 -15.57 -33.73 -7.11
C ASN A 23 -16.39 -34.70 -7.97
N LYS A 24 -16.05 -34.84 -9.26
CA LYS A 24 -16.71 -35.78 -10.18
C LYS A 24 -16.44 -37.23 -9.75
N LEU A 25 -17.47 -38.08 -9.79
CA LEU A 25 -17.44 -39.47 -9.36
C LEU A 25 -17.75 -40.40 -10.54
N GLY A 26 -16.75 -41.12 -11.04
CA GLY A 26 -16.99 -42.24 -11.98
C GLY A 26 -16.30 -42.16 -13.34
N GLU A 27 -15.09 -41.63 -13.45
CA GLU A 27 -14.26 -41.94 -14.64
C GLU A 27 -13.20 -42.99 -14.30
N PRO A 28 -13.12 -44.11 -15.05
CA PRO A 28 -11.96 -44.99 -14.97
C PRO A 28 -10.73 -44.26 -15.52
N ARG A 29 -9.64 -44.31 -14.76
CA ARG A 29 -8.33 -43.78 -15.11
C ARG A 29 -7.85 -44.40 -16.42
N SER A 30 -7.85 -43.63 -17.52
CA SER A 30 -7.02 -43.91 -18.69
C SER A 30 -5.81 -42.98 -18.67
N GLU A 31 -4.65 -43.59 -18.45
CA GLU A 31 -3.35 -43.02 -18.81
C GLU A 31 -3.25 -42.98 -20.33
N VAL A 32 -3.36 -41.79 -20.94
CA VAL A 32 -2.67 -41.47 -22.20
C VAL A 32 -2.22 -40.01 -22.17
N GLN A 33 -0.91 -39.86 -22.17
CA GLN A 33 -0.16 -38.66 -22.49
C GLN A 33 -0.43 -38.29 -23.96
N ALA A 34 -1.02 -37.13 -24.21
CA ALA A 34 -1.04 -36.51 -25.53
C ALA A 34 -0.98 -34.98 -25.36
N SER A 35 0.09 -34.40 -25.86
CA SER A 35 0.33 -32.97 -25.98
C SER A 35 -0.81 -32.30 -26.75
N ILE A 36 -1.62 -31.50 -26.07
CA ILE A 36 -2.56 -30.56 -26.71
C ILE A 36 -1.80 -29.25 -26.90
N PRO A 37 -1.67 -28.71 -28.13
CA PRO A 37 -1.08 -27.39 -28.34
C PRO A 37 -1.92 -26.33 -27.62
N GLN A 38 -1.26 -25.46 -26.85
CA GLN A 38 -1.90 -24.32 -26.21
C GLN A 38 -2.65 -23.47 -27.26
N PRO A 39 -3.86 -22.98 -26.97
CA PRO A 39 -4.41 -21.87 -27.73
C PRO A 39 -3.48 -20.66 -27.53
N THR A 40 -2.71 -20.33 -28.55
CA THR A 40 -2.04 -19.03 -28.66
C THR A 40 -3.12 -17.95 -28.67
N PHE A 41 -3.28 -17.27 -27.54
CA PHE A 41 -3.88 -15.95 -27.54
C PHE A 41 -2.96 -15.04 -28.33
N ASN A 42 -3.32 -14.80 -29.59
CA ASN A 42 -2.74 -13.74 -30.39
C ASN A 42 -2.92 -12.44 -29.59
N GLN A 43 -1.79 -11.90 -29.11
CA GLN A 43 -1.74 -10.53 -28.66
C GLN A 43 -2.28 -9.63 -29.80
N PRO A 44 -3.14 -8.65 -29.51
CA PRO A 44 -3.43 -7.61 -30.48
C PRO A 44 -2.11 -7.01 -30.96
N PRO A 45 -1.97 -6.68 -32.26
CA PRO A 45 -0.73 -6.12 -32.78
C PRO A 45 -0.30 -4.94 -31.91
N GLN A 46 0.91 -5.01 -31.36
CA GLN A 46 1.54 -3.86 -30.74
C GLN A 46 1.66 -2.78 -31.81
N ALA A 47 0.80 -1.77 -31.72
CA ALA A 47 0.96 -0.54 -32.44
C ALA A 47 2.28 0.10 -31.99
N ASN A 48 3.32 -0.14 -32.78
CA ASN A 48 4.59 0.58 -32.76
C ASN A 48 4.30 2.07 -32.95
N LYS A 49 4.10 2.81 -31.86
CA LYS A 49 4.22 4.27 -31.90
C LYS A 49 5.69 4.60 -31.85
N GLN A 50 6.23 4.62 -33.06
CA GLN A 50 7.49 5.22 -33.44
C GLN A 50 7.61 6.60 -32.79
N SER A 51 8.73 6.79 -32.10
CA SER A 51 9.11 8.03 -31.44
C SER A 51 9.35 9.14 -32.46
N ASP A 52 8.58 10.22 -32.40
CA ASP A 52 8.94 11.45 -33.09
C ASP A 52 9.86 12.31 -32.22
N LYS A 53 11.08 12.52 -32.72
CA LYS A 53 12.10 13.38 -32.11
C LYS A 53 11.82 14.86 -32.41
N LYS A 54 11.84 15.64 -31.32
CA LYS A 54 12.34 17.03 -31.13
C LYS A 54 11.63 18.20 -31.83
N LYS A 55 11.29 19.22 -31.00
CA LYS A 55 11.88 20.58 -31.09
C LYS A 55 12.10 21.14 -29.67
N GLY A 56 13.31 21.64 -29.42
CA GLY A 56 13.75 22.15 -28.12
C GLY A 56 13.11 23.49 -27.76
N CYS A 57 12.81 23.69 -26.47
CA CYS A 57 12.38 24.97 -25.93
C CYS A 57 13.59 25.69 -25.33
N ILE A 58 14.03 26.75 -26.02
CA ILE A 58 15.09 27.70 -25.65
C ILE A 58 14.52 28.68 -24.60
N GLY A 59 13.85 28.16 -23.57
CA GLY A 59 13.13 28.96 -22.57
C GLY A 59 13.93 29.26 -21.29
N CYS A 60 15.00 28.51 -21.01
CA CYS A 60 15.73 28.63 -19.73
C CYS A 60 16.89 29.65 -19.76
N LEU A 61 17.38 30.05 -20.93
CA LEU A 61 18.51 30.99 -21.04
C LEU A 61 18.10 32.46 -20.86
N ALA A 62 16.85 32.83 -21.21
CA ALA A 62 16.36 34.20 -21.03
C ALA A 62 16.08 34.55 -19.56
N ILE A 63 15.70 33.56 -18.74
CA ILE A 63 15.38 33.76 -17.31
C ILE A 63 16.66 33.97 -16.48
N ILE A 64 17.76 33.28 -16.82
CA ILE A 64 19.05 33.42 -16.12
C ILE A 64 19.68 34.79 -16.38
N VAL A 65 19.62 35.29 -17.62
CA VAL A 65 20.13 36.63 -17.96
C VAL A 65 19.29 37.73 -17.30
N PHE A 66 17.97 37.55 -17.17
CA PHE A 66 17.09 38.51 -16.50
C PHE A 66 17.35 38.60 -14.99
N PHE A 67 17.64 37.48 -14.31
CA PHE A 67 17.98 37.50 -12.88
C PHE A 67 19.37 38.11 -12.59
N ILE A 68 20.37 37.89 -13.46
CA ILE A 68 21.71 38.50 -13.29
C ILE A 68 21.64 40.03 -13.41
N ILE A 69 20.79 40.55 -14.31
CA ILE A 69 20.62 42.00 -14.48
C ILE A 69 19.89 42.63 -13.29
N ILE A 70 18.92 41.94 -12.68
CA ILE A 70 18.22 42.43 -11.46
C ILE A 70 19.17 42.47 -10.25
N VAL A 71 20.07 41.49 -10.11
CA VAL A 71 21.09 41.48 -9.05
C VAL A 71 22.13 42.59 -9.26
N ALA A 72 22.46 42.93 -10.51
CA ALA A 72 23.40 44.01 -10.81
C ALA A 72 22.81 45.43 -10.60
N ILE A 73 21.48 45.61 -10.72
CA ILE A 73 20.84 46.92 -10.56
C ILE A 73 20.49 47.23 -9.09
N PHE A 74 20.19 46.22 -8.27
CA PHE A 74 19.97 46.42 -6.82
C PHE A 74 21.21 46.15 -5.94
N GLY A 75 22.27 45.60 -6.52
CA GLY A 75 23.55 45.33 -5.84
C GLY A 75 24.51 46.51 -5.85
N SER A 76 24.08 47.70 -5.44
CA SER A 76 25.02 48.79 -5.16
C SER A 76 24.46 49.77 -4.14
N CYS A 77 24.76 49.52 -2.86
CA CYS A 77 25.19 50.53 -1.89
C CYS A 77 25.48 49.88 -0.52
N SER A 78 26.77 49.67 -0.23
CA SER A 78 27.46 50.17 0.98
C SER A 78 28.50 49.19 1.48
N ASN A 79 29.74 49.49 1.13
CA ASN A 79 30.93 48.96 1.75
C ASN A 79 31.05 49.54 3.17
N LYS A 80 30.90 48.71 4.20
CA LYS A 80 31.46 48.94 5.53
C LYS A 80 32.08 47.63 5.98
N ASN A 81 33.40 47.64 6.14
CA ASN A 81 34.13 46.60 6.85
C ASN A 81 33.48 46.39 8.22
N SER A 82 32.88 45.22 8.40
CA SER A 82 32.47 44.71 9.70
C SER A 82 32.78 43.23 9.68
N THR A 83 33.74 42.85 10.51
CA THR A 83 34.00 41.47 10.93
C THR A 83 32.67 40.71 11.07
N PRO A 84 32.52 39.51 10.48
CA PRO A 84 31.33 38.71 10.73
C PRO A 84 31.24 38.48 12.24
N PRO A 85 30.11 38.79 12.90
CA PRO A 85 29.90 38.34 14.26
C PRO A 85 30.04 36.82 14.25
N ALA A 86 30.90 36.28 15.11
CA ALA A 86 30.92 34.86 15.39
C ALA A 86 29.48 34.47 15.80
N GLU A 87 28.83 33.68 14.96
CA GLU A 87 27.57 33.04 15.27
C GLU A 87 27.78 32.26 16.58
N PRO A 88 26.97 32.47 17.64
CA PRO A 88 27.25 31.86 18.92
C PRO A 88 27.14 30.34 18.78
N ALA A 89 28.28 29.65 18.90
CA ALA A 89 28.39 28.18 18.89
C ALA A 89 27.37 27.49 19.83
N VAL A 90 26.94 28.19 20.88
CA VAL A 90 25.92 27.78 21.85
C VAL A 90 24.53 27.54 21.22
N THR A 91 24.17 28.25 20.15
CA THR A 91 22.86 28.09 19.48
C THR A 91 22.87 26.91 18.49
N GLN A 92 23.99 26.65 17.82
CA GLN A 92 24.13 25.51 16.90
C GLN A 92 24.25 24.17 17.67
N GLU A 93 24.98 24.15 18.78
CA GLU A 93 25.18 22.95 19.60
C GLU A 93 23.89 22.48 20.30
N LYS A 94 23.03 23.43 20.73
CA LYS A 94 21.70 23.11 21.29
C LYS A 94 20.75 22.53 20.23
N THR A 95 20.82 23.04 19.00
CA THR A 95 19.98 22.57 17.88
C THR A 95 20.32 21.15 17.44
N GLU A 96 21.59 20.78 17.46
CA GLU A 96 22.04 19.46 17.01
C GLU A 96 21.75 18.38 18.05
N LYS A 97 21.91 18.70 19.34
CA LYS A 97 21.52 17.81 20.44
C LYS A 97 20.00 17.56 20.49
N ASP A 98 19.20 18.59 20.19
CA ASP A 98 17.75 18.46 20.13
C ASP A 98 17.31 17.55 18.95
N LYS A 99 17.99 17.64 17.79
CA LYS A 99 17.78 16.75 16.65
C LYS A 99 18.17 15.30 16.95
N GLU A 100 19.34 15.08 17.55
CA GLU A 100 19.78 13.73 17.94
C GLU A 100 18.80 13.08 18.91
N LYS A 101 18.32 13.83 19.90
CA LYS A 101 17.29 13.36 20.83
C LYS A 101 15.99 13.02 20.09
N ALA A 102 15.53 13.86 19.16
CA ALA A 102 14.33 13.60 18.39
C ALA A 102 14.46 12.34 17.52
N ILE A 103 15.62 12.10 16.90
CA ILE A 103 15.92 10.87 16.14
C ILE A 103 15.88 9.66 17.06
N ALA A 104 16.51 9.74 18.24
CA ALA A 104 16.52 8.63 19.20
C ALA A 104 15.11 8.29 19.71
N ASP A 105 14.33 9.30 20.07
CA ASP A 105 12.94 9.14 20.53
C ASP A 105 12.06 8.55 19.43
N ALA A 106 12.18 9.05 18.18
CA ALA A 106 11.42 8.55 17.03
C ALA A 106 11.79 7.10 16.68
N ASN A 107 13.08 6.76 16.70
CA ASN A 107 13.55 5.39 16.48
C ASN A 107 13.00 4.44 17.55
N LYS A 108 13.03 4.86 18.82
CA LYS A 108 12.45 4.09 19.92
C LYS A 108 10.95 3.89 19.72
N ALA A 109 10.20 4.94 19.37
CA ALA A 109 8.76 4.85 19.14
C ALA A 109 8.41 3.89 17.99
N VAL A 110 9.19 3.90 16.90
CA VAL A 110 9.06 2.94 15.79
C VAL A 110 9.27 1.51 16.28
N ILE A 111 10.39 1.24 16.98
CA ILE A 111 10.71 -0.10 17.49
C ILE A 111 9.66 -0.60 18.48
N ASP A 112 9.25 0.24 19.43
CA ASP A 112 8.21 -0.10 20.42
C ASP A 112 6.89 -0.46 19.73
N MET A 113 6.49 0.32 18.71
CA MET A 113 5.28 0.04 17.94
C MET A 113 5.38 -1.29 17.18
N LEU A 114 6.51 -1.56 16.52
CA LEU A 114 6.73 -2.87 15.86
C LEU A 114 6.69 -4.03 16.85
N GLY A 115 7.12 -3.82 18.09
CA GLY A 115 7.03 -4.82 19.16
C GLY A 115 5.61 -5.24 19.51
N THR A 116 4.59 -4.49 19.08
CA THR A 116 3.17 -4.84 19.28
C THR A 116 2.59 -5.70 18.15
N PHE A 117 3.34 -5.92 17.07
CA PHE A 117 2.89 -6.65 15.88
C PHE A 117 3.36 -8.10 15.91
N TYR A 118 2.66 -8.97 15.19
CA TYR A 118 3.17 -10.30 14.89
C TYR A 118 4.33 -10.18 13.90
N LYS A 119 5.46 -10.81 14.22
CA LYS A 119 6.63 -10.86 13.33
C LYS A 119 6.68 -12.16 12.54
N LYS A 120 6.91 -12.05 11.24
CA LYS A 120 7.27 -13.15 10.35
C LYS A 120 8.53 -12.78 9.56
N THR A 121 9.49 -13.69 9.50
CA THR A 121 10.70 -13.50 8.68
C THR A 121 10.56 -14.25 7.36
N ASP A 122 10.85 -13.56 6.26
CA ASP A 122 11.13 -14.17 4.97
C ASP A 122 12.64 -14.39 4.86
N GLU A 123 13.07 -15.65 4.97
CA GLU A 123 14.50 -15.99 4.95
C GLU A 123 15.14 -15.87 3.57
N VAL A 124 14.34 -15.86 2.49
CA VAL A 124 14.83 -15.73 1.11
C VAL A 124 15.00 -14.26 0.78
N GLU A 125 13.93 -13.48 0.97
CA GLU A 125 13.91 -12.03 0.69
C GLU A 125 14.58 -11.20 1.80
N LYS A 126 15.06 -11.86 2.87
CA LYS A 126 15.69 -11.23 4.05
C LYS A 126 14.85 -10.08 4.60
N THR A 127 13.54 -10.30 4.68
CA THR A 127 12.57 -9.28 5.08
C THR A 127 11.82 -9.70 6.34
N GLU A 128 11.77 -8.83 7.34
CA GLU A 128 10.92 -8.98 8.51
C GLU A 128 9.58 -8.28 8.26
N TRP A 129 8.49 -9.04 8.28
CA TRP A 129 7.12 -8.54 8.17
C TRP A 129 6.47 -8.44 9.54
N TYR A 130 5.93 -7.28 9.84
CA TYR A 130 5.21 -6.96 11.06
C TYR A 130 3.74 -6.72 10.71
N THR A 131 2.85 -7.62 11.12
CA THR A 131 1.42 -7.61 10.78
C THR A 131 0.52 -7.58 12.01
N GLN A 132 -0.69 -7.03 11.87
CA GLN A 132 -1.70 -6.98 12.95
C GLN A 132 -2.47 -8.30 13.10
N TRP A 133 -2.22 -9.25 12.20
CA TRP A 133 -2.81 -10.56 12.16
C TRP A 133 -1.70 -11.63 12.15
N GLN A 134 -2.02 -12.83 12.63
CA GLN A 134 -1.12 -13.97 12.59
C GLN A 134 -1.47 -14.88 11.40
N GLY A 135 -0.50 -15.15 10.52
CA GLY A 135 -0.74 -15.98 9.33
C GLY A 135 -1.49 -15.22 8.24
N SER A 136 -2.67 -15.73 7.84
CA SER A 136 -3.54 -15.07 6.86
C SER A 136 -4.42 -14.02 7.54
N TYR A 137 -4.74 -12.93 6.84
CA TYR A 137 -5.70 -11.97 7.38
C TYR A 137 -7.10 -12.60 7.45
N PRO A 138 -7.93 -12.21 8.44
CA PRO A 138 -9.26 -12.78 8.64
C PRO A 138 -10.21 -12.59 7.45
N ALA A 139 -11.24 -13.44 7.40
CA ALA A 139 -12.37 -13.36 6.46
C ALA A 139 -13.36 -12.26 6.89
N GLU A 140 -12.89 -11.02 6.95
CA GLU A 140 -13.68 -9.87 7.36
C GLU A 140 -13.34 -8.62 6.54
N THR A 141 -14.27 -7.67 6.50
CA THR A 141 -13.99 -6.36 5.92
C THR A 141 -13.30 -5.49 6.97
N ALA A 142 -12.06 -5.09 6.68
CA ALA A 142 -11.22 -4.36 7.63
C ALA A 142 -10.13 -3.52 6.94
N VAL A 143 -9.59 -2.58 7.70
CA VAL A 143 -8.48 -1.73 7.28
C VAL A 143 -7.29 -2.04 8.17
N TYR A 144 -6.28 -2.65 7.58
CA TYR A 144 -5.03 -2.97 8.26
C TYR A 144 -3.90 -2.07 7.79
N TRP A 145 -2.86 -1.98 8.59
CA TRP A 145 -1.56 -1.53 8.14
C TRP A 145 -0.48 -2.48 8.64
N TYR A 146 0.64 -2.52 7.95
CA TYR A 146 1.74 -3.42 8.27
C TYR A 146 3.07 -2.85 7.77
N VAL A 147 4.17 -3.41 8.24
CA VAL A 147 5.51 -2.93 7.93
C VAL A 147 6.39 -4.09 7.46
N GLY A 148 7.10 -3.89 6.36
CA GLY A 148 8.24 -4.71 5.99
C GLY A 148 9.55 -3.99 6.30
N LEU A 149 10.51 -4.69 6.89
CA LEU A 149 11.89 -4.26 7.02
C LEU A 149 12.78 -5.16 6.17
N ASN A 150 13.53 -4.58 5.23
CA ASN A 150 14.52 -5.37 4.48
C ASN A 150 15.81 -5.57 5.30
N SER A 151 16.81 -6.22 4.72
CA SER A 151 18.12 -6.46 5.35
C SER A 151 18.88 -5.20 5.76
N ASP A 152 18.55 -4.05 5.17
CA ASP A 152 19.17 -2.75 5.48
C ASP A 152 18.38 -1.95 6.53
N ASP A 153 17.36 -2.55 7.13
CA ASP A 153 16.41 -1.93 8.05
C ASP A 153 15.60 -0.78 7.44
N ILE A 154 15.44 -0.79 6.11
CA ILE A 154 14.60 0.17 5.40
C ILE A 154 13.13 -0.20 5.60
N ILE A 155 12.35 0.81 6.02
CA ILE A 155 10.94 0.70 6.34
C ILE A 155 10.09 0.75 5.07
N ASN A 156 9.27 -0.27 4.88
CA ASN A 156 8.20 -0.32 3.88
C ASN A 156 6.84 -0.42 4.59
N GLN A 157 6.27 0.71 5.00
CA GLN A 157 4.95 0.77 5.62
C GLN A 157 3.83 0.77 4.58
N ARG A 158 2.82 -0.05 4.81
CA ARG A 158 1.74 -0.32 3.86
C ARG A 158 0.37 -0.31 4.55
N VAL A 159 -0.65 0.10 3.82
CA VAL A 159 -2.06 -0.02 4.21
C VAL A 159 -2.70 -1.08 3.32
N LYS A 160 -3.43 -2.00 3.94
CA LYS A 160 -4.21 -3.03 3.29
C LYS A 160 -5.67 -2.85 3.65
N ILE A 161 -6.50 -2.59 2.65
CA ILE A 161 -7.95 -2.61 2.81
C ILE A 161 -8.46 -3.94 2.26
N VAL A 162 -9.25 -4.64 3.07
CA VAL A 162 -9.85 -5.93 2.74
C VAL A 162 -11.36 -5.74 2.74
N HIS A 163 -12.01 -6.13 1.66
CA HIS A 163 -13.44 -6.41 1.64
C HIS A 163 -13.60 -7.92 1.51
N PHE A 164 -14.25 -8.52 2.51
CA PHE A 164 -14.67 -9.90 2.42
C PHE A 164 -16.19 -9.94 2.33
N SER A 165 -16.70 -10.76 1.43
CA SER A 165 -18.13 -11.09 1.38
C SER A 165 -18.35 -12.54 0.98
N SER A 166 -19.39 -13.16 1.55
CA SER A 166 -19.89 -14.48 1.15
C SER A 166 -20.99 -14.41 0.07
N ASP A 167 -21.42 -13.21 -0.31
CA ASP A 167 -22.38 -13.01 -1.39
C ASP A 167 -21.75 -13.18 -2.79
N ILE A 168 -22.59 -13.07 -3.81
CA ILE A 168 -22.17 -13.13 -5.22
C ILE A 168 -21.81 -11.76 -5.80
N ASP A 169 -22.12 -10.67 -5.09
CA ASP A 169 -22.02 -9.31 -5.61
C ASP A 169 -20.59 -8.80 -5.46
N TRP A 170 -20.02 -8.35 -6.57
CA TRP A 170 -18.67 -7.79 -6.59
C TRP A 170 -18.75 -6.28 -6.60
N VAL A 171 -17.89 -5.64 -5.81
CA VAL A 171 -17.78 -4.19 -5.87
C VAL A 171 -16.97 -3.80 -7.11
N PHE A 172 -15.91 -4.56 -7.42
CA PHE A 172 -14.96 -4.30 -8.50
C PHE A 172 -14.46 -2.85 -8.51
N TRP A 173 -13.92 -2.40 -7.38
CA TRP A 173 -13.49 -1.00 -7.27
C TRP A 173 -12.20 -0.69 -8.03
N ASP A 174 -12.13 0.54 -8.52
CA ASP A 174 -10.95 1.18 -9.11
C ASP A 174 -10.56 2.47 -8.38
N LYS A 175 -11.38 2.92 -7.44
CA LYS A 175 -11.16 4.10 -6.62
C LYS A 175 -11.43 3.83 -5.13
N ILE A 176 -10.64 4.45 -4.27
CA ILE A 176 -10.85 4.52 -2.83
C ILE A 176 -11.20 5.96 -2.48
N ILE A 177 -12.28 6.18 -1.72
CA ILE A 177 -12.67 7.51 -1.26
C ILE A 177 -12.62 7.54 0.25
N PHE A 178 -11.78 8.42 0.80
CA PHE A 178 -11.67 8.72 2.21
C PHE A 178 -12.57 9.92 2.50
N SER A 179 -13.64 9.72 3.27
CA SER A 179 -14.67 10.73 3.48
C SER A 179 -14.99 10.92 4.94
N THR A 180 -15.26 12.16 5.31
CA THR A 180 -15.91 12.56 6.55
C THR A 180 -17.08 13.47 6.20
N THR A 181 -17.80 13.97 7.20
CA THR A 181 -18.84 15.00 6.99
C THR A 181 -18.25 16.27 6.39
N GLU A 182 -17.02 16.63 6.74
CA GLU A 182 -16.40 17.91 6.40
C GLU A 182 -15.74 17.89 5.01
N LYS A 183 -15.14 16.77 4.62
CA LYS A 183 -14.36 16.69 3.38
C LYS A 183 -14.22 15.26 2.89
N LYS A 184 -13.80 15.13 1.63
CA LYS A 184 -13.41 13.87 1.02
C LYS A 184 -12.13 14.01 0.22
N TRP A 185 -11.46 12.89 0.03
CA TRP A 185 -10.32 12.75 -0.86
C TRP A 185 -10.37 11.41 -1.59
N ASP A 186 -10.14 11.46 -2.89
CA ASP A 186 -10.23 10.33 -3.79
C ASP A 186 -8.80 9.85 -4.12
N TYR A 187 -8.60 8.54 -4.09
CA TYR A 187 -7.42 7.86 -4.61
C TYR A 187 -7.80 6.95 -5.78
N ASP A 188 -7.28 7.26 -6.96
CA ASP A 188 -7.38 6.38 -8.13
C ASP A 188 -6.30 5.28 -8.04
N ILE A 189 -6.72 4.03 -8.13
CA ILE A 189 -5.82 2.86 -8.03
C ILE A 189 -4.97 2.72 -9.30
N GLY A 190 -5.42 3.27 -10.43
CA GLY A 190 -4.74 3.11 -11.71
C GLY A 190 -4.86 1.69 -12.27
N SER A 191 -5.91 0.96 -11.88
CA SER A 191 -6.24 -0.37 -12.39
C SER A 191 -7.75 -0.50 -12.55
N PHE A 192 -8.21 -0.98 -13.70
CA PHE A 192 -9.63 -1.12 -14.00
C PHE A 192 -10.34 -2.06 -13.01
N ALA A 193 -11.63 -1.79 -12.80
CA ALA A 193 -12.59 -2.69 -12.17
C ALA A 193 -12.42 -4.13 -12.70
N GLY A 194 -12.37 -5.12 -11.79
CA GLY A 194 -12.20 -6.54 -12.15
C GLY A 194 -10.79 -7.02 -12.55
N GLN A 195 -9.79 -6.13 -12.69
CA GLN A 195 -8.39 -6.54 -12.96
C GLN A 195 -7.50 -6.41 -11.72
N SER A 196 -6.56 -7.34 -11.54
CA SER A 196 -5.47 -7.18 -10.57
C SER A 196 -4.44 -6.17 -11.08
N GLY A 197 -3.91 -5.32 -10.20
CA GLY A 197 -3.01 -4.24 -10.58
C GLY A 197 -3.11 -3.03 -9.66
N GLY A 198 -2.08 -2.18 -9.62
CA GLY A 198 -2.08 -0.97 -8.77
C GLY A 198 -2.14 -1.25 -7.26
N GLY A 199 -1.90 -2.49 -6.83
CA GLY A 199 -2.08 -2.97 -5.46
C GLY A 199 -3.39 -3.72 -5.23
N LYS A 200 -4.30 -3.77 -6.20
CA LYS A 200 -5.57 -4.52 -6.13
C LYS A 200 -5.37 -6.01 -6.40
N SER A 201 -6.11 -6.84 -5.66
CA SER A 201 -6.19 -8.28 -5.88
C SER A 201 -7.59 -8.81 -5.51
N THR A 202 -8.06 -9.80 -6.26
CA THR A 202 -9.30 -10.52 -6.00
C THR A 202 -9.02 -12.01 -5.82
N GLN A 203 -9.61 -12.62 -4.80
CA GLN A 203 -9.44 -14.05 -4.50
C GLN A 203 -10.77 -14.68 -4.10
N ILE A 204 -11.17 -15.74 -4.79
CA ILE A 204 -12.30 -16.59 -4.38
C ILE A 204 -11.77 -17.68 -3.45
N VAL A 205 -12.45 -17.89 -2.33
CA VAL A 205 -12.14 -18.94 -1.36
C VAL A 205 -13.40 -19.76 -1.06
N MET A 206 -13.24 -20.92 -0.42
CA MET A 206 -14.41 -21.62 0.11
C MET A 206 -15.07 -20.75 1.18
N GLY A 207 -16.34 -20.39 0.96
CA GLY A 207 -17.11 -19.54 1.88
C GLY A 207 -17.17 -18.06 1.53
N GLY A 208 -16.50 -17.60 0.47
CA GLY A 208 -16.66 -16.23 0.00
C GLY A 208 -15.55 -15.74 -0.92
N LYS A 209 -15.39 -14.43 -0.96
CA LYS A 209 -14.42 -13.74 -1.80
C LYS A 209 -13.75 -12.59 -1.05
N TYR A 210 -12.50 -12.38 -1.38
CA TYR A 210 -11.74 -11.20 -1.02
C TYR A 210 -11.59 -10.30 -2.22
N GLU A 211 -11.92 -9.04 -2.05
CA GLU A 211 -11.42 -7.95 -2.86
C GLU A 211 -10.50 -7.14 -1.96
N THR A 212 -9.28 -6.86 -2.40
CA THR A 212 -8.27 -6.21 -1.56
C THR A 212 -7.52 -5.15 -2.33
N VAL A 213 -7.00 -4.17 -1.61
CA VAL A 213 -6.03 -3.22 -2.14
C VAL A 213 -4.90 -3.01 -1.12
N ASP A 214 -3.67 -3.04 -1.61
CA ASP A 214 -2.45 -2.98 -0.80
C ASP A 214 -1.52 -1.88 -1.34
N LEU A 215 -1.34 -0.81 -0.56
CA LEU A 215 -0.69 0.41 -1.00
C LEU A 215 0.41 0.85 -0.02
N PRO A 216 1.52 1.42 -0.50
CA PRO A 216 2.42 2.18 0.35
C PRO A 216 1.66 3.29 1.07
N ILE A 217 1.84 3.43 2.38
CA ILE A 217 1.10 4.42 3.20
C ILE A 217 1.21 5.83 2.60
N LYS A 218 2.39 6.21 2.10
CA LYS A 218 2.65 7.53 1.50
C LYS A 218 1.71 7.91 0.35
N LYS A 219 1.12 6.92 -0.33
CA LYS A 219 0.16 7.18 -1.42
C LYS A 219 -1.22 7.60 -0.91
N VAL A 220 -1.56 7.22 0.33
CA VAL A 220 -2.90 7.37 0.90
C VAL A 220 -2.92 8.06 2.26
N ILE A 221 -1.76 8.48 2.79
CA ILE A 221 -1.63 9.10 4.12
C ILE A 221 -2.56 10.31 4.27
N GLN A 222 -2.73 11.12 3.22
CA GLN A 222 -3.68 12.23 3.21
C GLN A 222 -5.12 11.78 3.46
N GLY A 223 -5.55 10.70 2.82
CA GLY A 223 -6.86 10.10 3.01
C GLY A 223 -7.03 9.53 4.42
N VAL A 224 -6.00 8.86 4.93
CA VAL A 224 -5.97 8.35 6.31
C VAL A 224 -6.12 9.49 7.31
N GLU A 225 -5.36 10.59 7.14
CA GLU A 225 -5.46 11.77 7.98
C GLU A 225 -6.84 12.46 7.91
N ILE A 226 -7.52 12.40 6.76
CA ILE A 226 -8.89 12.91 6.65
C ILE A 226 -9.82 12.12 7.56
N VAL A 227 -9.85 10.79 7.43
CA VAL A 227 -10.78 9.95 8.20
C VAL A 227 -10.45 9.89 9.69
N THR A 228 -9.20 10.09 10.10
CA THR A 228 -8.83 10.08 11.52
C THR A 228 -9.15 11.38 12.27
N ASN A 229 -9.38 12.48 11.54
CA ASN A 229 -9.54 13.82 12.12
C ASN A 229 -10.93 14.45 11.91
N GLY A 230 -11.79 13.85 11.10
CA GLY A 230 -13.14 14.36 10.85
C GLY A 230 -14.25 13.49 11.45
N SER A 231 -15.49 13.96 11.30
CA SER A 231 -16.67 13.30 11.86
C SER A 231 -17.29 12.32 10.86
N ASN A 232 -17.95 11.27 11.35
CA ASN A 232 -18.56 10.21 10.53
C ASN A 232 -17.60 9.65 9.46
N PRO A 233 -16.47 9.07 9.88
CA PRO A 233 -15.43 8.62 8.96
C PRO A 233 -15.85 7.36 8.17
N ILE A 234 -15.73 7.45 6.84
CA ILE A 234 -16.07 6.39 5.90
C ILE A 234 -14.92 6.21 4.90
N ILE A 235 -14.53 4.96 4.66
CA ILE A 235 -13.75 4.60 3.48
C ILE A 235 -14.67 3.88 2.50
N ARG A 236 -14.92 4.52 1.36
CA ARG A 236 -15.72 3.95 0.28
C ARG A 236 -14.83 3.26 -0.74
N LEU A 237 -15.17 2.02 -1.04
CA LEU A 237 -14.65 1.24 -2.16
C LEU A 237 -15.59 1.49 -3.33
N GLN A 238 -15.12 2.20 -4.36
CA GLN A 238 -15.96 2.66 -5.47
C GLN A 238 -15.60 1.91 -6.74
N GLY A 239 -16.54 1.12 -7.26
CA GLY A 239 -16.52 0.59 -8.62
C GLY A 239 -17.46 1.34 -9.54
N LYS A 240 -17.56 0.89 -10.79
CA LYS A 240 -18.41 1.51 -11.81
C LYS A 240 -19.90 1.36 -11.50
N GLU A 241 -20.30 0.18 -11.04
CA GLU A 241 -21.71 -0.19 -10.83
C GLU A 241 -22.05 -0.33 -9.34
N HIS A 242 -21.09 -0.74 -8.53
CA HIS A 242 -21.27 -1.01 -7.11
C HIS A 242 -20.30 -0.18 -6.26
N HIS A 243 -20.67 0.01 -5.00
CA HIS A 243 -19.79 0.57 -3.99
C HIS A 243 -20.00 -0.15 -2.66
N TYR A 244 -19.00 -0.06 -1.79
CA TYR A 244 -19.10 -0.53 -0.42
C TYR A 244 -18.54 0.52 0.54
N ASP A 245 -19.27 0.79 1.62
CA ASP A 245 -18.88 1.77 2.64
C ASP A 245 -18.38 1.09 3.90
N ILE A 246 -17.09 1.22 4.16
CA ILE A 246 -16.49 0.87 5.44
C ILE A 246 -16.71 2.05 6.39
N LYS A 247 -17.69 1.94 7.30
CA LYS A 247 -17.88 2.89 8.40
C LYS A 247 -16.85 2.58 9.49
N LEU A 248 -15.91 3.51 9.73
CA LEU A 248 -14.83 3.26 10.66
C LEU A 248 -15.30 3.41 12.11
N SER A 249 -15.01 2.40 12.92
CA SER A 249 -15.22 2.43 14.37
C SER A 249 -14.12 3.25 15.06
N SER A 250 -14.32 3.60 16.34
CA SER A 250 -13.26 4.26 17.14
C SER A 250 -11.97 3.44 17.18
N LYS A 251 -12.08 2.10 17.23
CA LYS A 251 -10.91 1.20 17.19
C LYS A 251 -10.16 1.29 15.86
N ASP A 252 -10.88 1.39 14.74
CA ASP A 252 -10.26 1.58 13.42
C ASP A 252 -9.57 2.94 13.34
N ILE A 253 -10.18 3.98 13.89
CA ILE A 253 -9.59 5.33 13.94
C ILE A 253 -8.32 5.33 14.79
N ASP A 254 -8.32 4.71 15.97
CA ASP A 254 -7.13 4.61 16.81
C ASP A 254 -6.02 3.80 16.12
N ASN A 255 -6.40 2.71 15.43
CA ASN A 255 -5.47 1.93 14.63
C ASN A 255 -4.80 2.78 13.52
N LEU A 256 -5.58 3.56 12.79
CA LEU A 256 -5.08 4.43 11.72
C LEU A 256 -4.27 5.61 12.25
N LYS A 257 -4.60 6.15 13.43
CA LYS A 257 -3.78 7.14 14.13
C LYS A 257 -2.40 6.57 14.49
N ASN A 258 -2.34 5.31 14.93
CA ASN A 258 -1.06 4.63 15.17
C ASN A 258 -0.26 4.48 13.86
N ALA A 259 -0.91 4.18 12.74
CA ALA A 259 -0.26 4.14 11.43
C ALA A 259 0.35 5.50 11.04
N ILE A 260 -0.38 6.60 11.26
CA ILE A 260 0.12 7.97 11.01
C ILE A 260 1.29 8.29 11.93
N ALA A 261 1.17 8.00 13.24
CA ALA A 261 2.23 8.24 14.21
C ALA A 261 3.51 7.45 13.86
N PHE A 262 3.36 6.21 13.43
CA PHE A 262 4.47 5.41 12.92
C PHE A 262 5.12 6.07 11.69
N SER A 263 4.31 6.47 10.69
CA SER A 263 4.83 7.11 9.46
C SER A 263 5.62 8.39 9.77
N LYS A 264 5.13 9.21 10.70
CA LYS A 264 5.80 10.45 11.12
C LYS A 264 7.13 10.18 11.81
N ASN A 265 7.19 9.21 12.72
CA ASN A 265 8.44 8.82 13.37
C ASN A 265 9.42 8.16 12.38
N ALA A 266 8.92 7.34 11.44
CA ALA A 266 9.72 6.74 10.38
C ALA A 266 10.36 7.82 9.49
N GLU A 267 9.64 8.89 9.14
CA GLU A 267 10.19 10.01 8.37
C GLU A 267 11.32 10.73 9.10
N ILE A 268 11.20 10.94 10.43
CA ILE A 268 12.25 11.58 11.26
C ILE A 268 13.56 10.79 11.20
N ILE A 269 13.49 9.46 11.17
CA ILE A 269 14.67 8.58 11.09
C ILE A 269 15.08 8.23 9.65
N GLY A 270 14.56 8.94 8.65
CA GLY A 270 14.90 8.72 7.24
C GLY A 270 14.38 7.39 6.67
N ASN A 271 13.28 6.87 7.21
CA ASN A 271 12.67 5.58 6.88
C ASN A 271 13.62 4.39 7.05
N ARG A 272 14.55 4.48 8.01
CA ARG A 272 15.50 3.41 8.33
C ARG A 272 15.65 3.26 9.83
N ILE A 273 15.46 2.04 10.34
CA ILE A 273 15.66 1.77 11.77
C ILE A 273 17.15 1.80 12.10
N ILE A 274 17.47 2.38 13.25
CA ILE A 274 18.81 2.38 13.84
C ILE A 274 18.81 1.33 14.94
N ARG A 275 19.34 0.14 14.65
CA ARG A 275 19.51 -0.91 15.67
C ARG A 275 20.67 -0.55 16.60
N ALA A 276 20.48 -0.75 17.90
CA ALA A 276 21.59 -0.72 18.84
C ALA A 276 22.58 -1.84 18.46
N LYS A 277 23.86 -1.48 18.33
CA LYS A 277 24.95 -2.45 18.15
C LYS A 277 25.31 -3.13 19.46
#